data_AF-A0A352WSY5-F1
#
_entry.id   AF-A0A352WSY5-F1
#
_cell.length_a   1.000
_cell.length_b   1.000
_cell.length_c   1.000
_cell.angle_alpha   90.00
_cell.angle_beta   90.00
_cell.angle_gamma   90.00
#
_symmetry.space_group_name_H-M   'P 1'
#
loop_
_entity.id
_entity.type
_entity.pdbx_description
1 polymer ?
#
loop_
_entity_poly.entity_id
_entity_poly.type
_entity_poly.pdbx_seq_one_letter_code
_entity_poly.pdbx_strand_id
1 'polypeptide(L)'
;AIAWSWEFCTEVLKIPHDLLWVTVYELDDDAFDIWTKEIGLSPERVLRLGKKDNFWEHGSGPCGPCSEIHIDRGIAYGCGSSDCKPGCDCDRFMEIWNNVFTQFDNDGNGNYTELATKNIDTGMGLERLACILQGVDNLFEVDTVRKILDHVCSIGGKTYGTNKENDISIRVITDHIRSTTFMIC
;
A
#
# COMPACT_ATOMS: atom_id res chain seq x y z
N ALA A 1 17.19 -2.75 1.13
CA ALA A 1 15.78 -2.44 0.84
C ALA A 1 15.05 -2.01 2.09
N ILE A 2 14.85 -2.92 3.06
CA ILE A 2 14.16 -2.66 4.35
C ILE A 2 14.66 -1.41 5.07
N ALA A 3 15.98 -1.27 5.28
CA ALA A 3 16.53 -0.11 5.98
C ALA A 3 16.18 1.23 5.30
N TRP A 4 16.20 1.29 3.97
CA TRP A 4 15.90 2.52 3.22
C TRP A 4 14.41 2.85 3.20
N SER A 5 13.54 1.85 3.04
CA SER A 5 12.09 2.10 3.11
C SER A 5 11.67 2.51 4.52
N TRP A 6 12.27 1.91 5.55
CA TRP A 6 12.05 2.32 6.93
C TRP A 6 12.56 3.74 7.23
N GLU A 7 13.79 4.07 6.85
CA GLU A 7 14.37 5.41 7.00
C GLU A 7 13.51 6.46 6.30
N PHE A 8 13.04 6.19 5.08
CA PHE A 8 12.17 7.11 4.37
C PHE A 8 10.84 7.34 5.10
N CYS A 9 10.19 6.28 5.59
CA CYS A 9 8.94 6.40 6.34
C CYS A 9 9.12 7.16 7.67
N THR A 10 10.19 6.88 8.40
CA THR A 10 10.35 7.34 9.79
C THR A 10 11.16 8.64 9.92
N GLU A 11 12.20 8.83 9.12
CA GLU A 11 13.09 9.99 9.23
C GLU A 11 12.70 11.10 8.24
N VAL A 12 12.38 10.73 6.99
CA VAL A 12 12.03 11.71 5.94
C VAL A 12 10.58 12.15 6.06
N LEU A 13 9.65 11.19 6.06
CA LEU A 13 8.21 11.46 6.18
C LEU A 13 7.78 11.70 7.63
N LYS A 14 8.63 11.35 8.60
CA LYS A 14 8.38 11.56 10.04
C LYS A 14 7.12 10.87 10.54
N ILE A 15 6.80 9.71 9.98
CA ILE A 15 5.67 8.91 10.42
C ILE A 15 6.03 8.28 11.77
N PRO A 16 5.20 8.45 12.81
CA PRO A 16 5.43 7.84 14.11
C PRO A 16 5.57 6.31 14.03
N HIS A 17 6.61 5.76 14.69
CA HIS A 17 6.93 4.33 14.64
C HIS A 17 5.80 3.45 15.20
N ASP A 18 5.02 3.98 16.14
CA ASP A 18 3.91 3.30 16.79
C ASP A 18 2.66 3.17 15.90
N LEU A 19 2.62 3.87 14.77
CA LEU A 19 1.60 3.68 13.73
C LEU A 19 2.02 2.65 12.68
N LEU A 20 3.32 2.34 12.60
CA LEU A 20 3.85 1.43 11.60
C LEU A 20 3.76 -0.02 12.06
N TRP A 21 3.38 -0.87 11.12
CA TRP A 21 3.34 -2.32 11.23
C TRP A 21 4.00 -2.91 10.00
N VAL A 22 4.53 -4.12 10.14
CA VAL A 22 5.24 -4.80 9.06
C VAL A 22 4.69 -6.20 8.89
N THR A 23 4.59 -6.65 7.65
CA THR A 23 4.34 -8.05 7.33
C THR A 23 5.56 -8.63 6.58
N VAL A 24 5.82 -9.91 6.77
CA VAL A 24 6.85 -10.69 6.08
C VAL A 24 6.27 -12.03 5.66
N TYR A 25 6.86 -12.64 4.63
CA TYR A 25 6.47 -13.98 4.22
C TYR A 25 6.76 -15.00 5.33
N GLU A 26 5.85 -15.95 5.55
CA GLU A 26 5.91 -16.87 6.69
C GLU A 26 7.22 -17.69 6.77
N LEU A 27 7.82 -17.98 5.61
CA LEU A 27 9.07 -18.73 5.49
C LEU A 27 10.32 -17.82 5.36
N ASP A 28 10.18 -16.50 5.41
CA ASP A 28 11.28 -15.55 5.28
C ASP A 28 11.78 -15.10 6.65
N ASP A 29 12.66 -15.93 7.22
CA ASP A 29 13.31 -15.66 8.51
C ASP A 29 14.31 -14.49 8.43
N ASP A 30 14.94 -14.29 7.28
CA ASP A 30 15.92 -13.24 7.07
C ASP A 30 15.25 -11.85 7.16
N ALA A 31 14.12 -11.67 6.48
CA ALA A 31 13.36 -10.41 6.56
C ALA A 31 12.87 -10.14 7.99
N PHE A 32 12.36 -11.17 8.68
CA PHE A 32 11.92 -11.05 10.06
C PHE A 32 13.07 -10.63 11.00
N ASP A 33 14.23 -11.24 10.84
CA ASP A 33 15.43 -10.93 11.62
C ASP A 33 15.95 -9.52 11.36
N ILE A 34 15.96 -9.06 10.09
CA ILE A 34 16.35 -7.69 9.77
C ILE A 34 15.41 -6.70 10.47
N TRP A 35 14.09 -6.90 10.39
CA TRP A 35 13.12 -6.01 11.05
C TRP A 35 13.25 -5.98 12.57
N THR A 36 13.47 -7.13 13.20
CA THR A 36 13.48 -7.21 14.67
C THR A 36 14.86 -6.93 15.28
N LYS A 37 15.95 -7.36 14.65
CA LYS A 37 17.33 -7.27 15.19
C LYS A 37 18.08 -6.06 14.67
N GLU A 38 17.96 -5.72 13.38
CA GLU A 38 18.71 -4.61 12.79
C GLU A 38 17.94 -3.29 12.87
N ILE A 39 16.67 -3.28 12.47
CA ILE A 39 15.80 -2.10 12.57
C ILE A 39 15.32 -1.88 14.01
N GLY A 40 15.15 -2.96 14.77
CA GLY A 40 14.72 -2.91 16.17
C GLY A 40 13.21 -2.72 16.36
N LEU A 41 12.40 -3.12 15.37
CA LEU A 41 10.94 -3.10 15.52
C LEU A 41 10.50 -4.21 16.49
N SER A 42 9.51 -3.92 17.33
CA SER A 42 8.95 -4.92 18.25
C SER A 42 8.45 -6.14 17.46
N PRO A 43 8.82 -7.38 17.84
CA PRO A 43 8.35 -8.59 17.15
C PRO A 43 6.82 -8.71 17.07
N GLU A 44 6.09 -8.07 17.97
CA GLU A 44 4.61 -8.06 17.95
C GLU A 44 4.03 -7.25 16.78
N ARG A 45 4.83 -6.36 16.18
CA ARG A 45 4.49 -5.51 15.03
C ARG A 45 5.02 -6.06 13.70
N VAL A 46 5.73 -7.18 13.74
CA VAL A 46 6.22 -7.90 12.56
C VAL A 46 5.41 -9.19 12.42
N LEU A 47 4.44 -9.19 11.51
CA LEU A 47 3.55 -10.33 11.31
C LEU A 47 4.04 -11.21 10.17
N ARG A 48 3.94 -12.52 10.35
CA ARG A 48 4.21 -13.51 9.32
C ARG A 48 2.90 -13.86 8.63
N LEU A 49 2.77 -13.58 7.35
CA LEU A 49 1.61 -13.96 6.55
C LEU A 49 2.00 -14.95 5.45
N GLY A 50 1.01 -15.71 5.00
CA GLY A 50 1.21 -16.73 3.98
C GLY A 50 1.33 -16.15 2.57
N LYS A 51 1.35 -17.04 1.59
CA LYS A 51 1.56 -16.72 0.17
C LYS A 51 0.54 -15.70 -0.39
N LYS A 52 -0.69 -15.67 0.12
CA LYS A 52 -1.74 -14.78 -0.39
C LYS A 52 -1.35 -13.30 -0.24
N ASP A 53 -0.69 -12.96 0.86
CA ASP A 53 -0.44 -11.56 1.24
C ASP A 53 1.03 -11.19 1.03
N ASN A 54 1.98 -12.07 1.40
CA ASN A 54 3.41 -11.77 1.36
C ASN A 54 4.19 -12.52 0.27
N PHE A 55 3.53 -12.91 -0.82
CA PHE A 55 4.19 -13.39 -2.04
C PHE A 55 3.64 -12.65 -3.24
N TRP A 56 4.50 -11.85 -3.86
CA TRP A 56 4.08 -10.99 -4.96
C TRP A 56 4.32 -11.66 -6.31
N GLU A 57 3.27 -11.77 -7.11
CA GLU A 57 3.31 -12.25 -8.49
C GLU A 57 2.32 -11.47 -9.37
N HIS A 58 2.73 -11.07 -10.57
CA HIS A 58 1.90 -10.32 -11.52
C HIS A 58 1.36 -11.19 -12.68
N GLY A 59 1.39 -12.52 -12.50
CA GLY A 59 1.15 -13.52 -13.55
C GLY A 59 2.43 -14.23 -13.95
N SER A 60 2.67 -14.38 -15.26
CA SER A 60 3.96 -14.90 -15.75
C SER A 60 5.03 -13.82 -15.66
N GLY A 61 6.16 -14.15 -15.06
CA GLY A 61 7.29 -13.26 -14.89
C GLY A 61 7.92 -13.31 -13.49
N PRO A 62 8.83 -12.36 -13.21
CA PRO A 62 9.57 -12.30 -11.96
C PRO A 62 8.65 -12.13 -10.74
N CYS A 63 8.87 -12.95 -9.71
CA CYS A 63 8.08 -13.00 -8.49
C CYS A 63 8.94 -13.37 -7.27
N GLY A 64 8.37 -13.26 -6.08
CA GLY A 64 9.06 -13.66 -4.87
C GLY A 64 8.37 -13.30 -3.56
N PRO A 65 8.97 -13.72 -2.43
CA PRO A 65 8.52 -13.29 -1.11
C PRO A 65 8.66 -11.77 -0.99
N CYS A 66 7.77 -11.15 -0.22
CA CYS A 66 7.81 -9.72 0.00
C CYS A 66 7.60 -9.34 1.47
N SER A 67 8.03 -8.14 1.81
CA SER A 67 7.80 -7.52 3.11
C SER A 67 7.17 -6.15 2.94
N GLU A 68 6.04 -5.95 3.61
CA GLU A 68 5.19 -4.78 3.43
C GLU A 68 5.11 -3.95 4.69
N ILE A 69 5.12 -2.63 4.52
CA ILE A 69 4.91 -1.65 5.59
C ILE A 69 3.46 -1.18 5.52
N HIS A 70 2.80 -1.29 6.67
CA HIS A 70 1.42 -0.91 6.88
C HIS A 70 1.34 0.25 7.88
N ILE A 71 0.35 1.13 7.69
CA ILE A 71 0.02 2.19 8.63
C ILE A 71 -1.32 1.91 9.28
N ASP A 72 -1.36 2.01 10.62
CA ASP A 72 -2.59 2.01 11.40
C ASP A 72 -3.28 3.39 11.29
N ARG A 73 -4.40 3.45 10.59
CA ARG A 73 -5.26 4.66 10.47
C ARG A 73 -6.13 4.90 11.70
N GLY A 74 -6.10 3.99 12.68
CA GLY A 74 -6.86 4.07 13.91
C GLY A 74 -8.13 3.22 13.91
N ILE A 75 -8.70 3.07 15.10
CA ILE A 75 -9.78 2.13 15.37
C ILE A 75 -11.09 2.43 14.61
N ALA A 76 -11.27 3.68 14.17
CA ALA A 76 -12.44 4.12 13.42
C ALA A 76 -12.60 3.40 12.07
N TYR A 77 -11.49 2.94 11.48
CA TYR A 77 -11.46 2.16 10.23
C TYR A 77 -11.33 0.65 10.48
N GLY A 78 -11.32 0.22 11.75
CA GLY A 78 -11.16 -1.17 12.14
C GLY A 78 -12.47 -1.95 12.08
N CYS A 79 -12.36 -3.27 11.99
CA CYS A 79 -13.50 -4.19 12.02
C CYS A 79 -14.13 -4.36 13.42
N GLY A 80 -13.69 -3.60 14.42
CA GLY A 80 -14.16 -3.70 15.81
C GLY A 80 -13.61 -4.91 16.59
N SER A 81 -12.84 -5.78 15.96
CA SER A 81 -12.14 -6.89 16.63
C SER A 81 -10.96 -6.40 17.46
N SER A 82 -10.75 -6.99 18.63
CA SER A 82 -9.55 -6.78 19.45
C SER A 82 -8.27 -7.24 18.75
N ASP A 83 -8.38 -8.20 17.82
CA ASP A 83 -7.26 -8.77 17.07
C ASP A 83 -7.10 -8.15 15.67
N CYS A 84 -7.71 -7.00 15.42
CA CYS A 84 -7.57 -6.27 14.17
C CYS A 84 -6.09 -5.87 13.97
N LYS A 85 -5.46 -6.46 12.95
CA LYS A 85 -4.03 -6.37 12.59
C LYS A 85 -3.87 -6.41 11.06
N PRO A 86 -2.68 -6.08 10.50
CA PRO A 86 -2.39 -6.29 9.07
C PRO A 86 -2.71 -7.72 8.61
N GLY A 87 -3.25 -7.86 7.40
CA GLY A 87 -3.83 -9.12 6.89
C GLY A 87 -5.33 -9.29 7.16
N CYS A 88 -5.97 -8.35 7.86
CA CYS A 88 -7.42 -8.27 7.96
C CYS A 88 -8.00 -7.48 6.77
N ASP A 89 -9.13 -7.91 6.22
CA ASP A 89 -9.83 -7.24 5.10
C ASP A 89 -10.49 -5.88 5.46
N CYS A 90 -10.00 -5.20 6.50
CA CYS A 90 -10.52 -3.91 6.96
C CYS A 90 -9.60 -2.74 6.57
N ASP A 91 -10.15 -1.52 6.49
CA ASP A 91 -9.41 -0.32 6.06
C ASP A 91 -8.49 0.30 7.12
N ARG A 92 -8.33 -0.34 8.30
CA ARG A 92 -7.49 0.17 9.39
C ARG A 92 -6.01 0.10 9.08
N PHE A 93 -5.54 -1.04 8.59
CA PHE A 93 -4.13 -1.26 8.27
C PHE A 93 -3.95 -1.11 6.78
N MET A 94 -3.52 0.08 6.37
CA MET A 94 -3.30 0.38 4.96
C MET A 94 -1.86 0.09 4.59
N GLU A 95 -1.67 -0.80 3.62
CA GLU A 95 -0.38 -1.06 2.98
C GLU A 95 0.08 0.19 2.23
N ILE A 96 1.24 0.72 2.61
CA ILE A 96 1.84 1.90 1.99
C ILE A 96 3.01 1.57 1.09
N TRP A 97 3.80 0.54 1.46
CA TRP A 97 5.06 0.22 0.78
C TRP A 97 5.24 -1.29 0.77
N ASN A 98 5.52 -1.85 -0.40
CA ASN A 98 5.86 -3.25 -0.58
C ASN A 98 7.32 -3.39 -1.04
N ASN A 99 8.11 -4.20 -0.34
CA ASN A 99 9.47 -4.59 -0.74
C ASN A 99 9.44 -6.03 -1.20
N VAL A 100 9.47 -6.24 -2.51
CA VAL A 100 9.47 -7.55 -3.15
C VAL A 100 10.92 -8.02 -3.34
N PHE A 101 11.24 -9.18 -2.79
CA PHE A 101 12.51 -9.85 -2.96
C PHE A 101 12.38 -10.81 -4.14
N THR A 102 12.60 -10.30 -5.34
CA THR A 102 12.42 -11.07 -6.56
C THR A 102 13.48 -12.17 -6.67
N GLN A 103 13.05 -13.42 -6.58
CA GLN A 103 13.92 -14.60 -6.53
C GLN A 103 13.52 -15.68 -7.52
N PHE A 104 12.26 -15.67 -7.99
CA PHE A 104 11.72 -16.67 -8.89
C PHE A 104 11.16 -16.04 -10.16
N ASP A 105 11.00 -16.85 -11.19
CA ASP A 105 10.27 -16.55 -12.42
C ASP A 105 9.12 -17.55 -12.53
N ASN A 106 7.89 -17.04 -12.62
CA ASN A 106 6.68 -17.85 -12.76
C ASN A 106 6.35 -18.03 -14.25
N ASP A 107 6.16 -19.28 -14.68
CA ASP A 107 5.78 -19.59 -16.06
C ASP A 107 4.29 -19.32 -16.38
N GLY A 108 3.52 -18.85 -15.39
CA GLY A 108 2.08 -18.62 -15.49
C GLY A 108 1.21 -19.87 -15.26
N ASN A 109 1.83 -21.04 -15.08
CA ASN A 109 1.17 -22.30 -14.74
C ASN A 109 1.48 -22.75 -13.30
N GLY A 110 2.09 -21.88 -12.49
CA GLY A 110 2.45 -22.17 -11.11
C GLY A 110 3.79 -22.91 -10.97
N ASN A 111 4.62 -22.95 -12.01
CA ASN A 111 6.00 -23.41 -11.90
C ASN A 111 6.92 -22.22 -11.66
N TYR A 112 7.81 -22.36 -10.66
CA TYR A 112 8.72 -21.32 -10.23
C TYR A 112 10.16 -21.75 -10.49
N THR A 113 10.88 -21.03 -11.35
CA THR A 113 12.32 -21.23 -11.59
C THR A 113 13.13 -20.15 -10.89
N GLU A 114 14.23 -20.50 -10.22
CA GLU A 114 15.06 -19.50 -9.55
C GLU A 114 15.76 -18.59 -10.57
N LEU A 115 15.73 -17.28 -10.31
CA LEU A 115 16.39 -16.29 -11.15
C LEU A 115 17.91 -16.38 -11.01
N ALA A 116 18.62 -16.20 -12.12
CA ALA A 116 20.08 -16.17 -12.12
C ALA A 116 20.67 -15.02 -11.28
N THR A 117 19.89 -13.96 -11.05
CA THR A 117 20.26 -12.84 -10.19
C THR A 117 19.05 -12.40 -9.40
N LYS A 118 19.20 -12.34 -8.07
CA LYS A 118 18.16 -11.86 -7.16
C LYS A 118 18.13 -10.34 -7.19
N ASN A 119 16.93 -9.77 -7.26
CA ASN A 119 16.72 -8.33 -7.36
C ASN A 119 15.74 -7.85 -6.28
N ILE A 120 15.68 -6.53 -6.11
CA ILE A 120 14.71 -5.87 -5.25
C ILE A 120 13.79 -5.07 -6.15
N ASP A 121 12.49 -5.32 -6.04
CA ASP A 121 11.45 -4.44 -6.57
C ASP A 121 10.70 -3.81 -5.40
N THR A 122 10.44 -2.50 -5.46
CA THR A 122 9.71 -1.81 -4.39
C THR A 122 8.62 -0.94 -4.97
N GLY A 123 7.41 -1.07 -4.45
CA GLY A 123 6.27 -0.25 -4.81
C GLY A 123 5.77 0.54 -3.61
N MET A 124 5.53 1.84 -3.79
CA MET A 124 4.85 2.66 -2.80
C MET A 124 3.67 3.37 -3.45
N GLY A 125 2.49 3.21 -2.88
CA GLY A 125 1.29 3.91 -3.36
C GLY A 125 1.34 5.39 -2.97
N LEU A 126 1.76 6.26 -3.89
CA LEU A 126 1.88 7.71 -3.64
C LEU A 126 0.59 8.29 -3.07
N GLU A 127 -0.55 7.92 -3.65
CA GLU A 127 -1.82 8.46 -3.22
C GLU A 127 -2.29 7.92 -1.87
N ARG A 128 -2.00 6.65 -1.55
CA ARG A 128 -2.28 6.09 -0.22
C ARG A 128 -1.46 6.82 0.84
N LEU A 129 -0.19 7.06 0.55
CA LEU A 129 0.68 7.84 1.42
C LEU A 129 0.16 9.28 1.58
N ALA A 130 -0.25 9.93 0.48
CA ALA A 130 -0.78 11.29 0.53
C ALA A 130 -2.07 11.38 1.35
N CYS A 131 -2.97 10.39 1.26
CA CYS A 131 -4.17 10.34 2.10
C CYS A 131 -3.81 10.38 3.58
N ILE A 132 -2.83 9.58 3.99
CA ILE A 132 -2.40 9.45 5.38
C ILE A 132 -1.72 10.75 5.86
N LEU A 133 -0.76 11.26 5.08
CA LEU A 133 0.00 12.46 5.48
C LEU A 133 -0.88 13.72 5.49
N GLN A 134 -1.90 13.80 4.64
CA GLN A 134 -2.85 14.92 4.62
C GLN A 134 -4.02 14.72 5.59
N GLY A 135 -4.17 13.54 6.20
CA GLY A 135 -5.25 13.22 7.11
C GLY A 135 -6.64 13.21 6.44
N VAL A 136 -6.69 12.81 5.16
CA VAL A 136 -7.94 12.74 4.39
C VAL A 136 -8.44 11.30 4.26
N ASP A 137 -9.76 11.14 4.09
CA ASP A 137 -10.41 9.82 4.16
C ASP A 137 -10.18 8.98 2.90
N ASN A 138 -10.03 9.64 1.75
CA ASN A 138 -9.98 8.99 0.45
C ASN A 138 -9.09 9.73 -0.55
N LEU A 139 -8.68 9.00 -1.58
CA LEU A 139 -7.87 9.47 -2.70
C LEU A 139 -8.36 10.79 -3.32
N PHE A 140 -9.68 10.97 -3.42
CA PHE A 140 -10.26 12.10 -4.12
C PHE A 140 -10.21 13.41 -3.32
N GLU A 141 -9.87 13.31 -2.03
CA GLU A 141 -9.67 14.45 -1.15
C GLU A 141 -8.21 14.86 -1.03
N VAL A 142 -7.28 14.05 -1.55
CA VAL A 142 -5.88 14.45 -1.69
C VAL A 142 -5.79 15.68 -2.57
N ASP A 143 -5.05 16.69 -2.12
CA ASP A 143 -4.93 18.03 -2.73
C ASP A 143 -4.83 18.05 -4.27
N THR A 144 -4.00 17.18 -4.85
CA THR A 144 -3.77 17.08 -6.30
C THR A 144 -5.01 16.57 -7.04
N VAL A 145 -5.68 15.55 -6.50
CA VAL A 145 -6.90 14.98 -7.08
C VAL A 145 -8.11 15.88 -6.80
N ARG A 146 -8.14 16.52 -5.63
CA ARG A 146 -9.21 17.42 -5.20
C ARG A 146 -9.40 18.57 -6.17
N LYS A 147 -8.31 19.14 -6.71
CA LYS A 147 -8.37 20.20 -7.74
C LYS A 147 -9.06 19.74 -9.01
N ILE A 148 -8.80 18.51 -9.46
CA ILE A 148 -9.45 17.92 -10.64
C ILE A 148 -10.93 17.70 -10.33
N LEU A 149 -11.23 17.13 -9.15
CA LEU A 149 -12.58 16.89 -8.69
C LEU A 149 -13.40 18.18 -8.63
N ASP A 150 -12.85 19.25 -8.06
CA ASP A 150 -13.50 20.55 -7.97
C ASP A 150 -13.77 21.14 -9.37
N HIS A 151 -12.88 20.90 -10.33
CA HIS A 151 -13.10 21.30 -11.72
C HIS A 151 -14.22 20.48 -12.39
N VAL A 152 -14.28 19.17 -12.15
CA VAL A 152 -15.39 18.31 -12.60
C VAL A 152 -16.72 18.79 -11.99
N CYS A 153 -16.74 19.12 -10.70
CA CYS A 153 -17.89 19.72 -10.02
C CYS A 153 -18.33 21.03 -10.66
N SER A 154 -17.37 21.92 -10.97
CA SER A 154 -17.63 23.21 -11.62
C SER A 154 -18.26 23.04 -13.01
N ILE A 155 -17.84 22.04 -13.78
CA ILE A 155 -18.40 21.76 -15.11
C ILE A 155 -19.78 21.10 -14.99
N GLY A 156 -19.91 20.13 -14.09
CA GLY A 156 -21.16 19.37 -13.90
C GLY A 156 -22.25 20.12 -13.14
N GLY A 157 -21.95 21.27 -12.53
CA GLY A 157 -22.89 22.02 -11.71
C GLY A 157 -23.36 21.25 -10.47
N LYS A 158 -22.49 20.39 -9.92
CA LYS A 158 -22.76 19.55 -8.74
C LYS A 158 -21.75 19.84 -7.64
N THR A 159 -22.19 19.70 -6.39
CA THR A 159 -21.33 19.87 -5.22
C THR A 159 -21.00 18.51 -4.61
N TYR A 160 -19.72 18.17 -4.52
CA TYR A 160 -19.25 16.95 -3.88
C TYR A 160 -19.51 16.95 -2.37
N GLY A 161 -19.95 15.82 -1.83
CA GLY A 161 -20.31 15.61 -0.43
C GLY A 161 -21.78 15.93 -0.10
N THR A 162 -22.59 16.35 -1.09
CA THR A 162 -24.00 16.69 -0.87
C THR A 162 -24.96 15.54 -1.21
N ASN A 163 -24.58 14.66 -2.13
CA ASN A 163 -25.41 13.55 -2.58
C ASN A 163 -24.52 12.38 -2.98
N LYS A 164 -24.76 11.22 -2.37
CA LYS A 164 -23.92 10.03 -2.53
C LYS A 164 -23.85 9.51 -3.96
N GLU A 165 -24.94 9.56 -4.73
CA GLU A 165 -24.94 9.11 -6.12
C GLU A 165 -24.11 10.04 -7.00
N ASN A 166 -24.28 11.36 -6.83
CA ASN A 166 -23.45 12.35 -7.51
C ASN A 166 -21.98 12.19 -7.13
N ASP A 167 -21.67 11.95 -5.86
CA ASP A 167 -20.30 11.78 -5.38
C ASP A 167 -19.62 10.58 -6.06
N ILE A 168 -20.34 9.47 -6.23
CA ILE A 168 -19.83 8.31 -6.97
C ILE A 168 -19.54 8.70 -8.42
N SER A 169 -20.47 9.36 -9.12
CA SER A 169 -20.25 9.77 -10.52
C SER A 169 -19.10 10.77 -10.66
N ILE A 170 -18.99 11.74 -9.76
CA ILE A 170 -17.90 12.73 -9.73
C ILE A 170 -16.55 12.03 -9.55
N ARG A 171 -16.45 11.06 -8.63
CA ARG A 171 -15.24 10.25 -8.41
C ARG A 171 -14.86 9.46 -9.66
N VAL A 172 -15.83 8.80 -10.30
CA VAL A 172 -15.59 8.03 -11.54
C VAL A 172 -15.08 8.92 -12.67
N ILE A 173 -15.71 10.08 -12.89
CA ILE A 173 -15.27 11.02 -13.93
C ILE A 173 -13.86 11.55 -13.63
N THR A 174 -13.58 11.88 -12.37
CA THR A 174 -12.28 12.37 -11.91
C THR A 174 -11.17 11.33 -12.13
N ASP A 175 -11.47 10.05 -11.91
CA ASP A 175 -10.54 8.96 -12.17
C ASP A 175 -10.32 8.73 -13.68
N HIS A 176 -11.42 8.67 -14.44
CA HIS A 176 -11.35 8.39 -15.88
C HIS A 176 -10.66 9.49 -16.67
N ILE A 177 -10.80 10.77 -16.28
CA ILE A 177 -10.11 11.85 -16.98
C ILE A 177 -8.59 11.76 -16.77
N ARG A 178 -8.12 11.39 -15.58
CA ARG A 178 -6.68 11.17 -15.32
C ARG A 178 -6.15 10.10 -16.27
N SER A 179 -6.75 8.91 -16.24
CA SER A 179 -6.35 7.78 -17.07
C SER A 179 -6.41 8.12 -18.56
N THR A 180 -7.50 8.73 -19.01
CA THR A 180 -7.70 9.08 -20.44
C THR A 180 -6.70 10.13 -20.92
N THR A 181 -6.42 11.17 -20.13
CA THR A 181 -5.42 12.19 -20.48
C THR A 181 -4.04 11.57 -20.65
N PHE A 182 -3.61 10.72 -19.72
CA PHE A 182 -2.30 10.04 -19.83
C PHE A 182 -2.24 8.98 -20.92
N MET A 183 -3.36 8.37 -21.32
CA MET A 183 -3.39 7.42 -22.43
C MET A 183 -3.32 8.11 -23.81
N ILE A 184 -3.86 9.32 -23.92
CA ILE A 184 -3.91 10.07 -25.20
C ILE A 184 -2.61 10.85 -25.44
N CYS A 185 -2.05 11.45 -24.40
CA CYS A 185 -0.86 12.32 -24.48
C CYS A 185 0.44 11.51 -24.41
#